data_AF-A0A529NUT3-F1
#
_entry.id   AF-A0A529NUT3-F1
#
_cell.length_a   1.000
_cell.length_b   1.000
_cell.length_c   1.000
_cell.angle_alpha   90.00
_cell.angle_beta   90.00
_cell.angle_gamma   90.00
#
_symmetry.space_group_name_H-M   'P 1'
#
loop_
_entity.id
_entity.type
_entity.pdbx_description
1 polymer ?
#
loop_
_entity_poly.entity_id
_entity_poly.type
_entity_poly.pdbx_seq_one_letter_code
_entity_poly.pdbx_strand_id
1 'polypeptide(L)'
;PLLRRYAAAAGRNEVRTCLAAMSGPGEQPPEDIVDTLAEMRERPGQVQKLVEIAAVMTRDDRQGAIPREQLGTLAMPVMVVWGTDDAMLPVAQADDLPAHFHLHHVLEAGHMLVEEASDLVASAVRRNMSRRRRRSSARDRAV
;
A
#
# COMPACT_ATOMS: atom_id res chain seq x y z
N PRO A 1 -10.97 -11.91 8.02
CA PRO A 1 -9.89 -10.89 7.96
C PRO A 1 -10.37 -9.58 7.34
N LEU A 2 -9.69 -8.46 7.65
CA LEU A 2 -10.08 -7.11 7.24
C LEU A 2 -10.16 -6.94 5.71
N LEU A 3 -9.20 -7.49 4.94
CA LEU A 3 -9.25 -7.44 3.47
C LEU A 3 -10.53 -8.05 2.88
N ARG A 4 -10.97 -9.21 3.38
CA ARG A 4 -12.19 -9.89 2.91
C ARG A 4 -13.45 -9.09 3.26
N ARG A 5 -13.47 -8.45 4.43
CA ARG A 5 -14.57 -7.55 4.84
C ARG A 5 -14.64 -6.34 3.91
N TYR A 6 -13.51 -5.71 3.62
CA TYR A 6 -13.46 -4.57 2.70
C TYR A 6 -13.87 -4.93 1.27
N ALA A 7 -13.44 -6.11 0.80
CA ALA A 7 -13.81 -6.61 -0.52
C ALA A 7 -15.32 -6.87 -0.64
N ALA A 8 -15.96 -7.36 0.43
CA ALA A 8 -17.39 -7.63 0.47
C ALA A 8 -18.25 -6.40 0.85
N ALA A 9 -17.64 -5.31 1.35
CA ALA A 9 -18.35 -4.07 1.64
C ALA A 9 -19.04 -3.57 0.37
N ALA A 10 -20.35 -3.33 0.44
CA ALA A 10 -21.16 -2.89 -0.69
C ALA A 10 -21.70 -1.47 -0.49
N GLY A 11 -21.91 -1.06 0.76
CA GLY A 11 -22.44 0.26 1.10
C GLY A 11 -21.41 1.24 1.64
N ARG A 12 -21.71 2.54 1.52
CA ARG A 12 -20.89 3.66 2.03
C ARG A 12 -20.39 3.46 3.46
N ASN A 13 -21.28 3.10 4.38
CA ASN A 13 -20.92 2.90 5.78
C ASN A 13 -19.94 1.73 5.97
N GLU A 14 -20.14 0.62 5.26
CA GLU A 14 -19.25 -0.55 5.34
C GLU A 14 -17.87 -0.22 4.78
N VAL A 15 -17.82 0.53 3.68
CA VAL A 15 -16.57 1.04 3.08
C VAL A 15 -15.84 1.93 4.09
N ARG A 16 -16.52 2.93 4.65
CA ARG A 16 -15.96 3.86 5.64
C ARG A 16 -15.39 3.11 6.84
N THR A 17 -16.14 2.17 7.41
CA THR A 17 -15.69 1.36 8.55
C THR A 17 -14.47 0.53 8.21
N CYS A 18 -14.41 -0.06 7.01
CA CYS A 18 -13.24 -0.84 6.61
C CYS A 18 -12.02 0.04 6.37
N LEU A 19 -12.16 1.20 5.73
CA LEU A 19 -11.05 2.13 5.51
C LEU A 19 -10.49 2.66 6.83
N ALA A 20 -11.36 3.09 7.77
CA ALA A 20 -10.92 3.52 9.10
C ALA A 20 -10.19 2.42 9.87
N ALA A 21 -10.57 1.16 9.68
CA ALA A 21 -9.88 0.02 10.29
C ALA A 21 -8.55 -0.34 9.59
N MET A 22 -8.33 0.13 8.36
CA MET A 22 -7.07 -0.02 7.62
C MET A 22 -6.12 1.14 7.92
N SER A 23 -6.63 2.32 8.23
CA SER A 23 -5.86 3.50 8.62
C SER A 23 -5.29 3.39 10.04
N GLY A 24 -4.41 4.34 10.37
CA GLY A 24 -3.81 4.50 11.69
C GLY A 24 -4.85 4.84 12.78
N PRO A 25 -4.48 4.69 14.06
CA PRO A 25 -5.40 4.86 15.17
C PRO A 25 -6.07 6.25 15.20
N GLY A 26 -7.40 6.27 15.15
CA GLY A 26 -8.19 7.51 15.23
C GLY A 26 -8.32 8.27 13.90
N GLU A 27 -7.68 7.81 12.84
CA GLU A 27 -7.76 8.41 11.52
C GLU A 27 -9.11 8.09 10.85
N GLN A 28 -9.67 9.07 10.14
CA GLN A 28 -10.91 8.90 9.39
C GLN A 28 -10.64 9.05 7.90
N PRO A 29 -11.18 8.14 7.06
CA PRO A 29 -11.00 8.25 5.62
C PRO A 29 -11.70 9.53 5.11
N PRO A 30 -11.11 10.24 4.13
CA PRO A 30 -11.76 11.37 3.48
C PRO A 30 -13.13 10.97 2.89
N GLU A 31 -14.16 11.78 3.14
CA GLU A 31 -15.55 11.41 2.81
C GLU A 31 -15.79 11.27 1.30
N ASP A 32 -15.07 12.05 0.48
CA ASP A 32 -15.09 11.99 -0.99
C ASP A 32 -14.49 10.68 -1.53
N ILE A 33 -13.46 10.17 -0.87
CA ILE A 33 -12.89 8.85 -1.17
C ILE A 33 -13.87 7.74 -0.80
N VAL A 34 -14.53 7.85 0.37
CA VAL A 34 -15.57 6.90 0.77
C VAL A 34 -16.73 6.89 -0.24
N ASP A 35 -17.18 8.06 -0.69
CA ASP A 35 -18.27 8.20 -1.67
C ASP A 35 -17.89 7.56 -3.00
N THR A 36 -16.72 7.94 -3.54
CA THR A 36 -16.20 7.38 -4.79
C THR A 36 -16.11 5.85 -4.73
N LEU A 37 -15.59 5.31 -3.63
CA LEU A 37 -15.43 3.87 -3.46
C LEU A 37 -16.74 3.11 -3.25
N ALA A 38 -17.76 3.77 -2.69
CA ALA A 38 -19.11 3.23 -2.58
C ALA A 38 -19.80 3.20 -3.94
N GLU A 39 -19.77 4.30 -4.69
CA GLU A 39 -20.31 4.39 -6.06
C GLU A 39 -19.68 3.35 -6.99
N MET A 40 -18.35 3.16 -6.90
CA MET A 40 -17.66 2.14 -7.69
C MET A 40 -18.20 0.73 -7.45
N ARG A 41 -18.67 0.41 -6.24
CA ARG A 41 -19.21 -0.91 -5.87
C ARG A 41 -20.60 -1.19 -6.41
N GLU A 42 -21.35 -0.15 -6.77
CA GLU A 42 -22.68 -0.29 -7.38
C GLU A 42 -22.62 -0.87 -8.80
N ARG A 43 -21.45 -0.81 -9.43
CA ARG A 43 -21.23 -1.38 -10.77
C ARG A 43 -21.53 -2.89 -10.76
N PRO A 44 -22.36 -3.40 -11.69
CA PRO A 44 -22.68 -4.82 -11.74
C PRO A 44 -21.43 -5.71 -11.76
N GLY A 45 -21.35 -6.66 -10.83
CA GLY A 45 -20.23 -7.60 -10.71
C GLY A 45 -19.01 -7.08 -9.94
N GLN A 46 -18.97 -5.80 -9.53
CA GLN A 46 -17.78 -5.21 -8.91
C GLN A 46 -17.44 -5.87 -7.57
N VAL A 47 -18.42 -5.96 -6.65
CA VAL A 47 -18.20 -6.56 -5.32
C VAL A 47 -17.79 -8.02 -5.45
N GLN A 48 -18.45 -8.78 -6.34
CA GLN A 48 -18.08 -10.17 -6.61
C GLN A 48 -16.62 -10.27 -7.06
N LYS A 49 -16.19 -9.37 -7.96
CA LYS A 49 -14.82 -9.39 -8.45
C LYS A 49 -13.80 -8.99 -7.37
N LEU A 50 -14.13 -8.03 -6.52
CA LEU A 50 -13.28 -7.65 -5.38
C LEU A 50 -13.12 -8.82 -4.40
N VAL A 51 -14.20 -9.56 -4.12
CA VAL A 51 -14.17 -10.76 -3.27
C VAL A 51 -13.29 -11.85 -3.88
N GLU A 52 -13.42 -12.11 -5.19
CA GLU A 52 -12.54 -13.06 -5.91
C GLU A 52 -11.06 -12.66 -5.80
N ILE A 53 -10.74 -11.38 -6.02
CA ILE A 53 -9.37 -10.87 -5.92
C ILE A 53 -8.83 -11.06 -4.49
N ALA A 54 -9.62 -10.68 -3.47
CA ALA A 54 -9.23 -10.84 -2.07
C ALA A 54 -9.01 -12.30 -1.67
N ALA A 55 -9.77 -13.23 -2.26
CA ALA A 55 -9.59 -14.67 -2.03
C ALA A 55 -8.24 -15.18 -2.57
N VAL A 56 -7.77 -14.67 -3.71
CA VAL A 56 -6.47 -15.05 -4.29
C VAL A 56 -5.30 -14.40 -3.54
N MET A 57 -5.50 -13.20 -3.00
CA MET A 57 -4.47 -12.46 -2.25
C MET A 57 -4.23 -12.98 -0.82
N THR A 58 -5.14 -13.82 -0.29
CA THR A 58 -5.06 -14.33 1.08
C THR A 58 -4.79 -15.83 1.11
N ARG A 59 -3.72 -16.24 1.78
CA ARG A 59 -3.51 -17.64 2.22
C ARG A 59 -3.53 -17.64 3.74
N ASP A 60 -4.33 -18.53 4.33
CA ASP A 60 -4.53 -18.60 5.78
C ASP A 60 -4.90 -17.23 6.40
N ASP A 61 -5.77 -16.50 5.70
CA ASP A 61 -6.31 -15.23 6.17
C ASP A 61 -5.29 -14.08 6.33
N ARG A 62 -4.07 -14.26 5.80
CA ARG A 62 -2.99 -13.25 5.74
C ARG A 62 -2.67 -12.88 4.29
N GLN A 63 -2.38 -11.62 4.03
CA GLN A 63 -1.76 -11.23 2.77
C GLN A 63 -0.35 -11.83 2.69
N GLY A 64 -0.02 -12.40 1.52
CA GLY A 64 1.30 -13.00 1.29
C GLY A 64 2.42 -11.97 1.29
N ALA A 65 3.63 -12.38 1.69
CA ALA A 65 4.83 -11.58 1.53
C ALA A 65 5.43 -11.77 0.13
N ILE A 66 5.99 -10.71 -0.46
CA ILE A 66 6.78 -10.84 -1.70
C ILE A 66 8.08 -11.59 -1.36
N PRO A 67 8.48 -12.61 -2.14
CA PRO A 67 9.71 -13.36 -1.86
C PRO A 67 10.93 -12.43 -1.81
N ARG A 68 11.65 -12.43 -0.67
CA ARG A 68 12.79 -11.54 -0.43
C ARG A 68 13.90 -11.72 -1.46
N GLU A 69 14.14 -12.96 -1.90
CA GLU A 69 15.11 -13.27 -2.95
C GLU A 69 14.78 -12.53 -4.25
N GLN A 70 13.49 -12.46 -4.62
CA GLN A 70 13.06 -11.71 -5.80
C GLN A 70 13.29 -10.21 -5.64
N LEU A 71 13.01 -9.65 -4.44
CA LEU A 71 13.31 -8.24 -4.15
C LEU A 71 14.81 -7.94 -4.29
N GLY A 72 15.67 -8.86 -3.87
CA GLY A 72 17.13 -8.75 -4.00
C GLY A 72 17.62 -8.60 -5.45
N THR A 73 16.87 -9.14 -6.42
CA THR A 73 17.22 -9.05 -7.85
C THR A 73 16.94 -7.69 -8.48
N LEU A 74 16.22 -6.79 -7.80
CA LEU A 74 15.86 -5.48 -8.32
C LEU A 74 17.10 -4.55 -8.39
N ALA A 75 17.57 -4.29 -9.62
CA ALA A 75 18.77 -3.47 -9.87
C ALA A 75 18.50 -1.95 -9.89
N MET A 76 17.23 -1.54 -10.02
CA MET A 76 16.81 -0.13 -9.98
C MET A 76 16.73 0.41 -8.54
N PRO A 77 16.71 1.73 -8.33
CA PRO A 77 16.40 2.31 -7.02
C PRO A 77 15.01 1.91 -6.53
N VAL A 78 14.94 1.39 -5.31
CA VAL A 78 13.70 1.05 -4.63
C VAL A 78 13.58 1.85 -3.34
N MET A 79 12.40 2.42 -3.13
CA MET A 79 12.00 3.05 -1.87
C MET A 79 10.73 2.37 -1.38
N VAL A 80 10.74 1.94 -0.12
CA VAL A 80 9.60 1.36 0.58
C VAL A 80 9.13 2.39 1.60
N VAL A 81 7.84 2.69 1.59
CA VAL A 81 7.19 3.56 2.58
C VAL A 81 6.16 2.71 3.31
N TRP A 82 6.16 2.75 4.63
CA TRP A 82 5.36 1.83 5.44
C TRP A 82 4.83 2.52 6.70
N GLY A 83 3.53 2.39 6.99
CA GLY A 83 2.92 2.92 8.21
C GLY A 83 3.20 2.03 9.42
N THR A 84 3.64 2.59 10.54
CA THR A 84 3.99 1.78 11.73
C THR A 84 2.82 1.00 12.33
N ASP A 85 1.60 1.45 12.04
CA ASP A 85 0.36 0.91 12.58
C ASP A 85 -0.48 0.20 11.51
N ASP A 86 0.16 -0.25 10.41
CA ASP A 86 -0.50 -1.00 9.34
C ASP A 86 -1.11 -2.32 9.86
N ALA A 87 -2.45 -2.33 9.94
CA ALA A 87 -3.25 -3.47 10.41
C ALA A 87 -3.46 -4.58 9.34
N MET A 88 -3.04 -4.32 8.10
CA MET A 88 -3.19 -5.23 6.95
C MET A 88 -1.91 -6.02 6.70
N LEU A 89 -0.78 -5.34 6.71
CA LEU A 89 0.55 -5.90 6.52
C LEU A 89 1.42 -5.56 7.74
N PRO A 90 1.75 -6.54 8.60
CA PRO A 90 2.57 -6.29 9.78
C PRO A 90 3.88 -5.59 9.41
N VAL A 91 4.20 -4.50 10.11
CA VAL A 91 5.41 -3.69 9.86
C VAL A 91 6.71 -4.51 9.89
N ALA A 92 6.74 -5.61 10.65
CA ALA A 92 7.85 -6.57 10.68
C ALA A 92 8.15 -7.21 9.31
N GLN A 93 7.25 -7.14 8.32
CA GLN A 93 7.57 -7.54 6.95
C GLN A 93 8.60 -6.60 6.28
N ALA A 94 8.73 -5.37 6.77
CA ALA A 94 9.75 -4.42 6.35
C ALA A 94 11.14 -4.73 6.94
N ASP A 95 11.22 -5.59 7.97
CA ASP A 95 12.49 -6.13 8.47
C ASP A 95 13.18 -6.89 7.34
N ASP A 96 14.51 -6.93 7.32
CA ASP A 96 15.33 -7.67 6.34
C ASP A 96 15.02 -7.37 4.86
N LEU A 97 14.54 -6.16 4.56
CA LEU A 97 14.54 -5.67 3.18
C LEU A 97 15.99 -5.60 2.65
N PRO A 98 16.21 -5.81 1.33
CA PRO A 98 17.56 -5.73 0.76
C PRO A 98 18.26 -4.42 1.14
N ALA A 99 19.53 -4.48 1.54
CA ALA A 99 20.26 -3.33 2.08
C ALA A 99 20.34 -2.13 1.12
N HIS A 100 20.16 -2.35 -0.19
CA HIS A 100 20.12 -1.28 -1.20
C HIS A 100 18.75 -0.61 -1.35
N PHE A 101 17.73 -1.05 -0.61
CA PHE A 101 16.42 -0.41 -0.57
C PHE A 101 16.44 0.73 0.45
N HIS A 102 15.65 1.77 0.19
CA HIS A 102 15.42 2.83 1.15
C HIS A 102 14.06 2.62 1.83
N LEU A 103 14.07 2.26 3.11
CA LEU A 103 12.86 2.14 3.91
C LEU A 103 12.56 3.47 4.63
N HIS A 104 11.31 3.89 4.61
CA HIS A 104 10.81 5.05 5.34
C HIS A 104 9.54 4.67 6.11
N HIS A 105 9.64 4.64 7.44
CA HIS A 105 8.49 4.45 8.30
C HIS A 105 7.73 5.76 8.48
N VAL A 106 6.41 5.69 8.37
CA VAL A 106 5.49 6.78 8.70
C VAL A 106 4.87 6.45 10.05
N LEU A 107 5.24 7.21 11.07
CA LEU A 107 4.74 7.01 12.43
C LEU A 107 3.24 7.30 12.48
N GLU A 108 2.51 6.54 13.29
CA GLU A 108 1.06 6.72 13.57
C GLU A 108 0.16 6.54 12.34
N ALA A 109 0.71 6.05 11.23
CA ALA A 109 -0.03 5.77 10.01
C ALA A 109 -0.26 4.27 9.81
N GLY A 110 -1.40 3.94 9.23
CA GLY A 110 -1.79 2.58 8.88
C GLY A 110 -1.44 2.21 7.44
N HIS A 111 -2.37 1.50 6.80
CA HIS A 111 -2.22 0.96 5.45
C HIS A 111 -2.53 1.99 4.34
N MET A 112 -3.37 2.98 4.63
CA MET A 112 -3.92 3.92 3.65
C MET A 112 -2.99 5.11 3.45
N LEU A 113 -1.68 4.88 3.30
CA LEU A 113 -0.65 5.94 3.27
C LEU A 113 -0.89 7.04 2.23
N VAL A 114 -1.56 6.72 1.12
CA VAL A 114 -1.88 7.70 0.08
C VAL A 114 -2.86 8.75 0.61
N GLU A 115 -3.80 8.34 1.44
CA GLU A 115 -4.77 9.19 2.11
C GLU A 115 -4.18 9.81 3.40
N GLU A 116 -3.49 9.00 4.22
CA GLU A 116 -2.98 9.39 5.54
C GLU A 116 -1.75 10.32 5.49
N ALA A 117 -0.93 10.19 4.45
CA ALA A 117 0.34 10.91 4.33
C ALA A 117 0.65 11.29 2.87
N SER A 118 -0.37 11.80 2.16
CA SER A 118 -0.33 12.10 0.71
C SER A 118 0.91 12.87 0.26
N ASP A 119 1.26 13.97 0.94
CA ASP A 119 2.42 14.80 0.62
C ASP A 119 3.75 14.06 0.81
N LEU A 120 3.84 13.22 1.85
CA LEU A 120 5.00 12.41 2.14
C LEU A 120 5.17 11.33 1.06
N VAL A 121 4.08 10.64 0.70
CA VAL A 121 4.07 9.63 -0.36
C VAL A 121 4.45 10.25 -1.70
N ALA A 122 3.85 11.37 -2.09
CA ALA A 122 4.20 12.09 -3.32
C ALA A 122 5.67 12.52 -3.34
N SER A 123 6.19 12.95 -2.19
CA SER A 123 7.60 13.31 -2.04
C SER A 123 8.53 12.10 -2.09
N ALA A 124 8.13 10.96 -1.55
CA ALA A 124 8.86 9.70 -1.63
C ALA A 124 8.99 9.23 -3.09
N VAL A 125 7.88 9.23 -3.84
CA VAL A 125 7.86 8.91 -5.27
C VAL A 125 8.78 9.83 -6.08
N ARG A 126 8.67 11.15 -5.90
CA ARG A 126 9.54 12.14 -6.58
C ARG A 126 11.03 11.93 -6.27
N ARG A 127 11.35 11.63 -5.00
CA ARG A 127 12.72 11.35 -4.56
C ARG A 127 13.26 10.07 -5.20
N ASN A 128 12.48 8.99 -5.27
CA ASN A 128 12.93 7.74 -5.88
C ASN A 128 13.15 7.90 -7.40
N MET A 129 12.25 8.61 -8.09
CA MET A 129 12.38 8.91 -9.51
C MET A 129 13.64 9.73 -9.85
N SER A 130 13.98 10.71 -9.00
CA SER A 130 15.20 11.52 -9.16
C SER A 130 16.48 10.68 -9.00
N ARG A 131 16.49 9.69 -8.09
CA ARG A 131 17.63 8.77 -7.90
C ARG A 131 17.89 7.91 -9.13
N ARG A 132 16.82 7.42 -9.77
CA ARG A 132 16.92 6.64 -11.03
C ARG A 132 17.58 7.44 -12.14
N ARG A 133 17.22 8.72 -12.30
CA ARG A 133 17.82 9.60 -13.32
C ARG A 133 19.32 9.81 -13.10
N ARG A 134 19.74 10.04 -11.85
CA ARG A 134 21.17 10.22 -11.50
C ARG A 134 22.01 8.96 -11.79
N ARG A 135 21.50 7.76 -11.49
CA ARG A 135 22.19 6.49 -11.82
C ARG A 135 22.34 6.26 -13.32
N SER A 136 21.33 6.64 -14.10
CA SER A 136 21.37 6.51 -15.56
C SER A 136 22.44 7.43 -16.16
N SER A 137 22.46 8.70 -15.74
CA SER A 137 23.46 9.68 -16.19
C SER A 137 24.90 9.34 -15.77
N ALA A 138 25.10 8.76 -14.58
CA ALA A 138 26.43 8.32 -14.14
C ALA A 138 26.95 7.13 -14.96
N ARG A 139 26.04 6.23 -15.39
CA ARG A 139 26.39 5.08 -16.23
C ARG A 139 26.76 5.48 -17.66
N ASP A 140 26.05 6.46 -18.23
CA ASP A 140 26.33 6.98 -19.58
C ASP A 140 27.64 7.78 -19.68
N ARG A 141 28.14 8.32 -18.55
CA ARG A 141 29.43 9.04 -18.49
C ARG A 141 30.64 8.13 -18.28
N ALA A 142 30.42 6.86 -17.96
CA ALA A 142 31.47 5.88 -17.67
C ALA A 142 31.75 4.93 -18.85
N VAL A 143 31.15 5.20 -20.02
CA VAL A 143 31.34 4.52 -21.31
C VAL A 143 31.93 5.52 -22.29
#